data_AF-A0A8C0DW09-F1
#
_entry.id   AF-A0A8C0DW09-F1
#
_cell.length_a   1.000
_cell.length_b   1.000
_cell.length_c   1.000
_cell.angle_alpha   90.00
_cell.angle_beta   90.00
_cell.angle_gamma   90.00
#
_symmetry.space_group_name_H-M   'P 1'
#
loop_
_entity.id
_entity.type
_entity.pdbx_description
1 polymer ?
#
loop_
_entity_poly.entity_id
_entity_poly.type
_entity_poly.pdbx_seq_one_letter_code
_entity_poly.pdbx_strand_id
1 'polypeptide(L)'
;VAGHQHAGQAGGTYQLPAATAGPGRPGPSTEKGDVICYYGNRGEREPVVLAPGTYGLSNALLETPWRKLCFGKRLFLEAVERGQALPKDALAAQLLDVLNNEEAQLPDPAIEDQGREYVQPILSKYAAVCVRCPDYGTRTNTVILVDADGHVTFTERSMLGTDPSCWETSTHEFRLQS
;
A
#
# COMPACT_ATOMS: atom_id res chain seq x y z
N VAL A 1 3.72 -17.03 8.73
CA VAL A 1 3.07 -18.11 9.50
C VAL A 1 4.15 -18.91 10.21
N ALA A 2 4.20 -18.81 11.55
CA ALA A 2 4.78 -19.76 12.51
C ALA A 2 4.42 -19.20 13.90
N GLY A 3 3.47 -19.85 14.58
CA GLY A 3 2.93 -19.39 15.86
C GLY A 3 3.67 -20.00 17.04
N HIS A 4 3.89 -19.19 18.08
CA HIS A 4 4.07 -19.65 19.44
C HIS A 4 3.06 -18.94 20.33
N GLN A 5 2.23 -19.74 21.01
CA GLN A 5 1.22 -19.30 21.96
C GLN A 5 1.88 -18.90 23.28
N HIS A 6 1.46 -17.76 23.83
CA HIS A 6 1.46 -17.55 25.28
C HIS A 6 0.13 -16.91 25.68
N ALA A 7 -0.48 -17.50 26.70
CA ALA A 7 -1.80 -17.17 27.24
C ALA A 7 -1.73 -16.09 28.35
N GLY A 8 -2.83 -15.34 28.51
CA GLY A 8 -3.14 -14.46 29.65
C GLY A 8 -3.14 -12.97 29.28
N GLN A 9 -4.07 -12.10 29.69
CA GLN A 9 -5.31 -12.18 30.47
C GLN A 9 -6.21 -11.00 30.03
N ALA A 10 -7.50 -11.07 30.38
CA ALA A 10 -8.58 -10.21 29.93
C ALA A 10 -8.63 -8.81 30.60
N GLY A 11 -9.30 -7.87 29.92
CA GLY A 11 -10.12 -6.83 30.57
C GLY A 11 -9.72 -5.39 30.32
N GLY A 12 -10.50 -4.67 29.50
CA GLY A 12 -10.47 -3.21 29.42
C GLY A 12 -11.19 -2.68 28.19
N THR A 13 -12.46 -2.27 28.31
CA THR A 13 -13.11 -1.43 27.31
C THR A 13 -12.57 -0.01 27.44
N TYR A 14 -11.80 0.46 26.46
CA TYR A 14 -11.32 1.85 26.41
C TYR A 14 -11.90 2.57 25.19
N GLN A 15 -12.51 3.72 25.46
CA GLN A 15 -13.09 4.61 24.46
C GLN A 15 -11.99 5.55 23.95
N LEU A 16 -11.81 5.63 22.63
CA LEU A 16 -10.81 6.48 21.98
C LEU A 16 -11.17 7.98 22.15
N PRO A 17 -10.19 8.87 22.38
CA PRO A 17 -10.44 10.31 22.45
C PRO A 17 -10.69 10.91 21.06
N ALA A 18 -11.60 11.87 20.99
CA ALA A 18 -11.94 12.60 19.78
C ALA A 18 -10.75 13.43 19.26
N ALA A 19 -10.41 13.26 17.98
CA ALA A 19 -9.34 14.01 17.33
C ALA A 19 -9.77 15.45 17.02
N THR A 20 -8.97 16.44 17.44
CA THR A 20 -9.12 17.85 17.05
C THR A 20 -8.34 18.12 15.76
N ALA A 21 -9.04 18.53 14.70
CA ALA A 21 -8.44 18.90 13.41
C ALA A 21 -7.89 20.34 13.42
N GLY A 22 -6.67 20.54 12.91
CA GLY A 22 -6.07 21.86 12.63
C GLY A 22 -6.49 22.42 11.26
N PRO A 23 -6.23 23.71 10.96
CA PRO A 23 -6.78 24.37 9.78
C PRO A 23 -5.90 24.09 8.54
N GLY A 24 -6.38 23.20 7.67
CA GLY A 24 -5.83 22.93 6.35
C GLY A 24 -6.96 22.75 5.33
N ARG A 25 -6.78 23.26 4.11
CA ARG A 25 -7.79 23.34 3.02
C ARG A 25 -8.65 22.08 2.87
N PRO A 26 -9.95 22.23 2.52
CA PRO A 26 -10.83 21.08 2.33
C PRO A 26 -10.50 20.41 0.99
N GLY A 27 -9.76 19.28 1.05
CA GLY A 27 -9.93 18.22 0.07
C GLY A 27 -11.29 17.53 0.30
N PRO A 28 -11.76 16.68 -0.63
CA PRO A 28 -13.04 15.99 -0.46
C PRO A 28 -13.02 15.20 0.87
N SER A 29 -13.81 15.72 1.82
CA SER A 29 -14.16 15.04 3.05
C SER A 29 -14.92 13.79 2.65
N THR A 30 -14.47 12.62 3.07
CA THR A 30 -15.38 11.48 3.17
C THR A 30 -16.49 11.93 4.12
N GLU A 31 -17.72 12.05 3.65
CA GLU A 31 -18.83 12.60 4.44
C GLU A 31 -19.30 11.66 5.58
N LYS A 32 -18.58 10.57 5.82
CA LYS A 32 -18.66 9.76 7.04
C LYS A 32 -17.41 9.98 7.88
N GLY A 33 -17.59 10.13 9.19
CA GLY A 33 -16.53 10.26 10.20
C GLY A 33 -15.70 8.98 10.39
N ASP A 34 -15.36 8.33 9.28
CA ASP A 34 -14.53 7.13 9.24
C ASP A 34 -13.10 7.51 9.61
N VAL A 35 -12.50 6.71 10.47
CA VAL A 35 -11.13 6.91 10.94
C VAL A 35 -10.26 5.82 10.33
N ILE A 36 -9.22 6.24 9.61
CA ILE A 36 -8.21 5.31 9.09
C ILE A 36 -7.06 5.24 10.09
N CYS A 37 -6.66 4.02 10.46
CA CYS A 37 -5.56 3.78 11.38
C CYS A 37 -4.50 2.86 10.77
N TYR A 38 -3.24 3.11 11.11
CA TYR A 38 -2.13 2.19 10.90
C TYR A 38 -1.84 1.42 12.18
N TYR A 39 -1.75 0.10 12.08
CA TYR A 39 -1.33 -0.78 13.18
C TYR A 39 -0.55 -1.96 12.61
N GLY A 40 0.42 -2.46 13.36
CA GLY A 40 1.31 -3.53 12.92
C GLY A 40 1.89 -4.33 14.07
N ASN A 41 2.57 -5.43 13.73
CA ASN A 41 3.31 -6.25 14.70
C ASN A 41 4.64 -5.62 15.16
N ARG A 42 4.97 -4.46 14.61
CA ARG A 42 6.11 -3.61 14.95
C ARG A 42 5.64 -2.16 14.96
N GLY A 43 6.34 -1.30 15.70
CA GLY A 43 6.00 0.13 15.82
C GLY A 43 5.26 0.42 17.12
N GLU A 44 4.37 1.41 17.07
CA GLU A 44 3.57 1.83 18.23
C GLU A 44 2.66 0.69 18.72
N ARG A 45 2.47 0.64 20.04
CA ARG A 45 1.59 -0.36 20.68
C ARG A 45 0.11 -0.08 20.43
N GLU A 46 -0.23 1.18 20.20
CA GLU A 46 -1.59 1.62 19.92
C GLU A 46 -1.75 1.95 18.43
N PRO A 47 -2.96 1.79 17.85
CA PRO A 47 -3.23 2.21 16.48
C PRO A 47 -2.94 3.71 16.28
N VAL A 48 -2.21 4.03 15.21
CA VAL A 48 -1.90 5.41 14.83
C VAL A 48 -2.99 5.92 13.88
N VAL A 49 -3.71 6.96 14.29
CA VAL A 49 -4.72 7.62 13.45
C VAL A 49 -4.03 8.38 12.31
N LEU A 50 -4.47 8.12 11.08
CA LEU A 50 -3.93 8.75 9.88
C LEU A 50 -4.79 9.95 9.49
N ALA A 51 -4.15 11.13 9.38
CA ALA A 51 -4.78 12.29 8.78
C ALA A 51 -4.97 12.07 7.26
N PRO A 52 -5.90 12.78 6.60
CA PRO A 52 -6.04 12.71 5.15
C PRO A 52 -4.72 12.98 4.42
N GLY A 53 -4.34 12.10 3.49
CA GLY A 53 -3.08 12.21 2.77
C GLY A 53 -2.67 10.92 2.06
N THR A 54 -1.47 10.93 1.49
CA THR A 54 -0.88 9.77 0.83
C THR A 54 0.15 9.11 1.74
N TYR A 55 0.02 7.81 1.94
CA TYR A 55 0.93 7.02 2.75
C TYR A 55 1.53 5.86 1.93
N GLY A 56 2.78 5.53 2.22
CA GLY A 56 3.53 4.42 1.68
C GLY A 56 3.77 3.38 2.75
N LEU A 57 3.43 2.14 2.43
CA LEU A 57 3.74 0.98 3.25
C LEU A 57 4.47 -0.05 2.39
N SER A 58 5.51 -0.64 2.96
CA SER A 58 6.23 -1.78 2.37
C SER A 58 6.47 -2.82 3.48
N ASN A 59 7.43 -3.72 3.30
CA ASN A 59 7.83 -4.69 4.32
C ASN A 59 8.66 -4.05 5.47
N ALA A 60 8.20 -2.91 5.97
CA ALA A 60 8.80 -2.12 7.03
C ALA A 60 7.72 -1.30 7.75
N LEU A 61 8.12 -0.41 8.67
CA LEU A 61 7.18 0.52 9.30
C LEU A 61 6.61 1.50 8.27
N LEU A 62 5.43 2.05 8.55
CA LEU A 62 4.81 3.10 7.72
C LEU A 62 5.81 4.21 7.41
N GLU A 63 5.86 4.66 6.15
CA GLU A 63 6.78 5.72 5.67
C GLU A 63 8.28 5.44 5.89
N THR A 64 8.70 4.18 6.10
CA THR A 64 10.14 3.84 6.10
C THR A 64 10.76 4.32 4.77
N PRO A 65 11.81 5.16 4.78
CA PRO A 65 12.23 5.94 3.62
C PRO A 65 13.09 5.13 2.63
N TRP A 66 12.63 3.95 2.25
CA TRP A 66 13.20 3.19 1.14
C TRP A 66 13.04 3.97 -0.14
N ARG A 67 14.09 4.06 -0.95
CA ARG A 67 14.06 4.80 -2.21
C ARG A 67 12.98 4.29 -3.14
N LYS A 68 12.74 2.97 -3.17
CA LYS A 68 11.63 2.38 -3.93
C LYS A 68 10.26 2.87 -3.46
N LEU A 69 10.08 3.08 -2.15
CA LEU A 69 8.84 3.57 -1.58
C LEU A 69 8.62 5.04 -1.96
N CYS A 70 9.65 5.87 -1.79
CA CYS A 70 9.58 7.28 -2.18
C CYS A 70 9.34 7.44 -3.69
N PHE A 71 10.03 6.63 -4.51
CA PHE A 71 9.87 6.60 -5.96
C PHE A 71 8.46 6.16 -6.36
N GLY A 72 7.97 5.05 -5.83
CA GLY A 72 6.60 4.56 -6.10
C GLY A 72 5.54 5.55 -5.66
N LYS A 73 5.71 6.19 -4.49
CA LYS A 73 4.82 7.24 -3.97
C LYS A 73 4.80 8.47 -4.87
N ARG A 74 5.96 8.88 -5.42
CA ARG A 74 6.03 9.95 -6.43
C ARG A 74 5.27 9.58 -7.70
N LEU A 75 5.52 8.40 -8.28
CA LEU A 75 4.81 7.94 -9.48
C LEU A 75 3.30 7.82 -9.26
N PHE A 76 2.89 7.35 -8.08
CA PHE A 76 1.48 7.29 -7.66
C PHE A 76 0.84 8.68 -7.65
N LEU A 77 1.48 9.66 -7.00
CA LEU A 77 0.97 11.04 -6.94
C LEU A 77 0.83 11.65 -8.34
N GLU A 78 1.82 11.44 -9.21
CA GLU A 78 1.76 11.87 -10.61
C GLU A 78 0.62 11.20 -11.39
N ALA A 79 0.38 9.90 -11.16
CA ALA A 79 -0.72 9.17 -11.79
C ALA A 79 -2.10 9.67 -11.31
N VAL A 80 -2.24 9.95 -10.00
CA VAL A 80 -3.46 10.51 -9.42
C VAL A 80 -3.72 11.93 -9.94
N GLU A 81 -2.70 12.76 -10.03
CA GLU A 81 -2.81 14.14 -10.54
C GLU A 81 -3.24 14.15 -12.02
N ARG A 82 -2.59 13.35 -12.87
CA ARG A 82 -3.00 13.18 -14.28
C ARG A 82 -4.37 12.52 -14.41
N GLY A 83 -4.73 11.69 -13.45
CA GLY A 83 -5.95 10.90 -13.42
C GLY A 83 -7.23 11.68 -13.11
N GLN A 84 -7.15 12.92 -12.62
CA GLN A 84 -8.33 13.70 -12.22
C GLN A 84 -9.35 13.91 -13.34
N ALA A 85 -8.91 13.88 -14.60
CA ALA A 85 -9.76 14.03 -15.78
C ALA A 85 -10.02 12.71 -16.53
N LEU A 86 -9.54 11.57 -16.01
CA LEU A 86 -9.64 10.28 -16.68
C LEU A 86 -10.84 9.47 -16.19
N PRO A 87 -11.40 8.60 -17.05
CA PRO A 87 -12.29 7.54 -16.60
C PRO A 87 -11.58 6.65 -15.57
N LYS A 88 -12.35 6.11 -14.61
CA LYS A 88 -11.83 5.27 -13.52
C LYS A 88 -10.95 4.11 -14.00
N ASP A 89 -11.33 3.45 -15.09
CA ASP A 89 -10.59 2.31 -15.65
C ASP A 89 -9.22 2.74 -16.20
N ALA A 90 -9.12 3.94 -16.77
CA ALA A 90 -7.87 4.49 -17.25
C ALA A 90 -6.94 4.92 -16.10
N LEU A 91 -7.50 5.45 -15.00
CA LEU A 91 -6.75 5.70 -13.78
C LEU A 91 -6.26 4.38 -13.16
N ALA A 92 -7.13 3.37 -13.06
CA ALA A 92 -6.76 2.05 -12.55
C ALA A 92 -5.61 1.43 -13.37
N ALA A 93 -5.67 1.52 -14.70
CA ALA A 93 -4.58 1.07 -15.58
C ALA A 93 -3.27 1.81 -15.30
N GLN A 94 -3.28 3.16 -15.17
CA GLN A 94 -2.06 3.92 -14.84
C GLN A 94 -1.49 3.54 -13.47
N LEU A 95 -2.34 3.31 -12.48
CA LEU A 95 -1.90 2.88 -11.15
C LEU A 95 -1.33 1.47 -11.17
N LEU A 96 -1.89 0.56 -11.98
CA LEU A 96 -1.30 -0.76 -12.22
C LEU A 96 0.07 -0.66 -12.92
N ASP A 97 0.26 0.29 -13.84
CA ASP A 97 1.56 0.53 -14.47
C ASP A 97 2.61 0.97 -13.44
N VAL A 98 2.23 1.86 -12.49
CA VAL A 98 3.11 2.22 -11.36
C VAL A 98 3.49 0.99 -10.55
N LEU A 99 2.53 0.12 -10.23
CA LEU A 99 2.76 -1.09 -9.45
C LEU A 99 3.57 -2.17 -10.20
N ASN A 100 3.62 -2.09 -11.54
CA ASN A 100 4.41 -2.99 -12.40
C ASN A 100 5.82 -2.45 -12.69
N ASN A 101 6.21 -1.29 -12.15
CA ASN A 101 7.51 -0.69 -12.42
C ASN A 101 8.67 -1.51 -11.81
N GLU A 102 9.58 -1.97 -12.66
CA GLU A 102 10.75 -2.80 -12.28
C GLU A 102 12.05 -1.99 -12.11
N GLU A 103 11.98 -0.65 -12.10
CA GLU A 103 13.13 0.24 -12.00
C GLU A 103 13.74 0.17 -10.60
N ALA A 104 14.95 -0.40 -10.51
CA ALA A 104 15.70 -0.53 -9.27
C ALA A 104 16.16 0.83 -8.75
N GLN A 105 15.73 1.20 -7.54
CA GLN A 105 16.08 2.47 -6.91
C GLN A 105 17.31 2.33 -6.00
N LEU A 106 18.49 2.16 -6.61
CA LEU A 106 19.76 1.98 -5.91
C LEU A 106 20.69 3.22 -5.99
N PRO A 107 21.66 3.36 -5.08
CA PRO A 107 21.82 2.61 -3.82
C PRO A 107 20.72 2.94 -2.83
N ASP A 108 20.31 2.02 -1.96
CA ASP A 108 19.29 2.27 -0.94
C ASP A 108 19.81 1.84 0.44
N PRO A 109 20.51 2.73 1.18
CA PRO A 109 21.13 2.38 2.45
C PRO A 109 20.14 1.82 3.47
N ALA A 110 18.88 2.25 3.45
CA ALA A 110 17.85 1.80 4.38
C ALA A 110 17.34 0.38 4.07
N ILE A 111 17.38 -0.03 2.81
CA ILE A 111 17.05 -1.42 2.42
C ILE A 111 18.23 -2.36 2.68
N GLU A 112 19.46 -1.87 2.48
CA GLU A 112 20.71 -2.61 2.71
C GLU A 112 20.90 -2.92 4.21
N ASP A 113 20.70 -1.93 5.08
CA ASP A 113 20.81 -2.09 6.53
C ASP A 113 19.80 -3.12 7.09
N GLN A 114 18.57 -3.09 6.58
CA GLN A 114 17.54 -4.05 7.00
C GLN A 114 17.79 -5.46 6.42
N GLY A 115 18.17 -5.53 5.15
CA GLY A 115 18.20 -6.77 4.38
C GLY A 115 19.41 -7.67 4.63
N ARG A 116 20.54 -7.08 5.09
CA ARG A 116 21.82 -7.76 5.35
C ARG A 116 22.13 -8.83 4.28
N GLU A 117 22.63 -10.00 4.68
CA GLU A 117 23.04 -11.08 3.78
C GLU A 117 21.88 -11.72 2.99
N TYR A 118 20.63 -11.65 3.49
CA TYR A 118 19.49 -12.32 2.87
C TYR A 118 18.97 -11.58 1.63
N VAL A 119 18.97 -10.24 1.67
CA VAL A 119 18.46 -9.41 0.56
C VAL A 119 19.57 -9.13 -0.45
N GLN A 120 20.84 -9.18 -0.06
CA GLN A 120 21.97 -8.81 -0.93
C GLN A 120 22.00 -9.53 -2.29
N PRO A 121 21.71 -10.84 -2.41
CA PRO A 121 21.67 -11.53 -3.70
C PRO A 121 20.58 -11.04 -4.65
N ILE A 122 19.49 -10.47 -4.11
CA ILE A 122 18.31 -10.00 -4.86
C ILE A 122 18.11 -8.49 -4.75
N LEU A 123 19.07 -7.75 -4.20
CA LEU A 123 18.93 -6.34 -3.81
C LEU A 123 18.46 -5.46 -4.96
N SER A 124 19.04 -5.65 -6.16
CA SER A 124 18.65 -4.91 -7.36
C SER A 124 17.19 -5.11 -7.76
N LYS A 125 16.62 -6.28 -7.48
CA LYS A 125 15.21 -6.57 -7.74
C LYS A 125 14.32 -6.15 -6.58
N TYR A 126 14.81 -6.35 -5.35
CA TYR A 126 14.11 -5.97 -4.13
C TYR A 126 13.97 -4.45 -3.99
N ALA A 127 14.85 -3.67 -4.62
CA ALA A 127 14.82 -2.20 -4.67
C ALA A 127 13.89 -1.62 -5.76
N ALA A 128 13.06 -2.43 -6.43
CA ALA A 128 12.03 -1.97 -7.36
C ALA A 128 10.63 -1.99 -6.73
N VAL A 129 9.66 -1.28 -7.33
CA VAL A 129 8.24 -1.33 -6.92
C VAL A 129 7.68 -2.72 -7.19
N CYS A 130 7.92 -3.25 -8.39
CA CYS A 130 7.61 -4.62 -8.78
C CYS A 130 8.85 -5.50 -8.64
N VAL A 131 8.84 -6.40 -7.66
CA VAL A 131 9.98 -7.30 -7.43
C VAL A 131 9.86 -8.51 -8.35
N ARG A 132 10.87 -8.74 -9.20
CA ARG A 132 10.95 -9.94 -10.04
C ARG A 132 12.26 -10.69 -9.85
N CYS A 133 12.19 -11.84 -9.19
CA CYS A 133 13.28 -12.82 -9.08
C CYS A 133 12.76 -14.22 -9.39
N PRO A 134 13.63 -15.19 -9.73
CA PRO A 134 13.23 -16.57 -9.99
C PRO A 134 12.45 -17.22 -8.83
N ASP A 135 12.91 -17.02 -7.59
CA ASP A 135 12.38 -17.71 -6.41
C ASP A 135 11.51 -16.81 -5.50
N TYR A 136 11.40 -15.53 -5.82
CA TYR A 136 10.65 -14.54 -5.03
C TYR A 136 10.20 -13.36 -5.91
N GLY A 137 8.96 -12.90 -5.73
CA GLY A 137 8.52 -11.70 -6.44
C GLY A 137 7.04 -11.39 -6.31
N THR A 138 6.67 -10.27 -6.92
CA THR A 138 5.29 -9.79 -7.00
C THR A 138 4.47 -10.71 -7.90
N ARG A 139 3.44 -11.34 -7.31
CA ARG A 139 2.47 -12.19 -8.02
C ARG A 139 1.16 -11.47 -8.35
N THR A 140 0.85 -10.41 -7.60
CA THR A 140 -0.41 -9.67 -7.72
C THR A 140 -0.16 -8.18 -7.59
N ASN A 141 -0.90 -7.38 -8.36
CA ASN A 141 -0.96 -5.93 -8.25
C ASN A 141 -2.43 -5.53 -8.17
N THR A 142 -2.80 -4.80 -7.12
CA THR A 142 -4.21 -4.50 -6.84
C THR A 142 -4.38 -3.00 -6.71
N VAL A 143 -5.40 -2.47 -7.37
CA VAL A 143 -5.86 -1.08 -7.26
C VAL A 143 -7.28 -1.11 -6.73
N ILE A 144 -7.53 -0.35 -5.67
CA ILE A 144 -8.87 -0.19 -5.08
C ILE A 144 -9.20 1.29 -5.14
N LEU A 145 -10.24 1.63 -5.90
CA LEU A 145 -10.80 2.97 -5.95
C LEU A 145 -12.11 2.96 -5.16
N VAL A 146 -12.28 3.93 -4.27
CA VAL A 146 -13.51 4.12 -3.50
C VAL A 146 -13.96 5.56 -3.69
N ASP A 147 -15.18 5.76 -4.18
CA ASP A 147 -15.75 7.10 -4.35
C ASP A 147 -16.54 7.56 -3.12
N ALA A 148 -17.03 8.80 -3.16
CA ALA A 148 -17.79 9.40 -2.07
C ALA A 148 -19.15 8.73 -1.82
N ASP A 149 -19.70 8.03 -2.81
CA ASP A 149 -20.96 7.27 -2.71
C ASP A 149 -20.74 5.84 -2.18
N GLY A 150 -19.50 5.50 -1.82
CA GLY A 150 -19.09 4.21 -1.31
C GLY A 150 -19.06 3.11 -2.37
N HIS A 151 -19.03 3.46 -3.65
CA HIS A 151 -18.79 2.47 -4.71
C HIS A 151 -17.30 2.15 -4.78
N VAL A 152 -17.03 0.86 -4.84
CA VAL A 152 -15.68 0.30 -4.90
C VAL A 152 -15.47 -0.29 -6.28
N THR A 153 -14.37 0.11 -6.93
CA THR A 153 -13.80 -0.59 -8.08
C THR A 153 -12.51 -1.27 -7.62
N PHE A 154 -12.52 -2.60 -7.58
CA PHE A 154 -11.39 -3.45 -7.27
C PHE A 154 -10.84 -4.01 -8.58
N THR A 155 -9.63 -3.60 -8.97
CA THR A 155 -8.95 -4.15 -10.14
C THR A 155 -7.68 -4.85 -9.70
N GLU A 156 -7.53 -6.11 -10.06
CA GLU A 156 -6.35 -6.91 -9.73
C GLU A 156 -5.74 -7.53 -10.97
N ARG A 157 -4.43 -7.38 -11.10
CA ARG A 157 -3.60 -8.08 -12.08
C ARG A 157 -2.81 -9.18 -11.38
N SER A 158 -3.05 -10.43 -11.77
CA SER A 158 -2.53 -11.62 -11.09
C SER A 158 -1.78 -12.54 -12.05
N MET A 159 -0.62 -13.05 -11.61
CA MET A 159 0.19 -14.01 -12.36
C MET A 159 -0.47 -15.38 -12.34
N LEU A 160 -0.69 -15.96 -13.53
CA LEU A 160 -1.26 -17.29 -13.68
C LEU A 160 -0.17 -18.36 -13.52
N GLY A 161 -0.37 -19.27 -12.56
CA GLY A 161 0.61 -20.31 -12.25
C GLY A 161 1.94 -19.74 -11.76
N THR A 162 3.03 -20.10 -12.45
CA THR A 162 4.40 -19.68 -12.14
C THR A 162 5.10 -19.00 -13.33
N ASP A 163 4.41 -18.80 -14.45
CA ASP A 163 4.98 -18.15 -15.63
C ASP A 163 4.88 -16.63 -15.47
N PRO A 164 6.01 -15.91 -15.35
CA PRO A 164 6.01 -14.46 -15.16
C PRO A 164 5.56 -13.68 -16.39
N SER A 165 5.30 -14.32 -17.52
CA SER A 165 4.71 -13.71 -18.71
C SER A 165 3.18 -13.87 -18.78
N CYS A 166 2.60 -14.78 -17.98
CA CYS A 166 1.18 -15.10 -18.02
C CYS A 166 0.43 -14.35 -16.91
N TRP A 167 -0.42 -13.39 -17.30
CA TRP A 167 -1.17 -12.56 -16.36
C TRP A 167 -2.63 -12.46 -16.76
N GLU A 168 -3.50 -12.43 -15.76
CA GLU A 168 -4.90 -12.07 -15.90
C GLU A 168 -5.16 -10.75 -15.19
N THR A 169 -6.12 -9.97 -15.68
CA THR A 169 -6.62 -8.79 -14.98
C THR A 169 -8.12 -8.92 -14.83
N SER A 170 -8.61 -8.84 -13.60
CA SER A 170 -10.03 -8.86 -13.27
C SER A 170 -10.44 -7.56 -12.59
N THR A 171 -11.67 -7.13 -12.84
CA THR A 171 -12.29 -5.98 -12.17
C THR A 171 -13.60 -6.41 -11.55
N HIS A 172 -13.81 -6.04 -10.29
CA HIS A 172 -15.03 -6.25 -9.53
C HIS A 172 -15.55 -4.91 -9.01
N GLU A 173 -16.87 -4.73 -9.08
CA GLU A 173 -17.53 -3.52 -8.59
C GLU A 173 -18.59 -3.88 -7.56
N PHE A 174 -18.58 -3.19 -6.43
CA PHE A 174 -19.53 -3.39 -5.34
C PHE A 174 -19.69 -2.11 -4.52
N ARG A 175 -20.64 -2.09 -3.59
CA ARG A 175 -20.86 -0.98 -2.67
C ARG A 175 -20.50 -1.39 -1.25
N LEU A 176 -19.87 -0.48 -0.51
CA LEU A 176 -19.68 -0.64 0.92
C LEU A 176 -21.04 -0.63 1.62
N GLN A 177 -21.30 -1.66 2.42
CA GLN A 177 -22.50 -1.70 3.26
C GLN A 177 -22.32 -0.70 4.41
N SER A 178 -23.39 0.06 4.68
CA SER A 178 -23.44 1.03 5.78
C SER A 178 -23.89 0.39 7.08
#